data_AF-A0A3R6QNH5-F1
#
_entry.id   AF-A0A3R6QNH5-F1
#
_cell.length_a   1.000
_cell.length_b   1.000
_cell.length_c   1.000
_cell.angle_alpha   90.00
_cell.angle_beta   90.00
_cell.angle_gamma   90.00
#
_symmetry.space_group_name_H-M   'P 1'
#
loop_
_entity.id
_entity.type
_entity.pdbx_description
1 polymer ?
#
loop_
_entity_poly.entity_id
_entity_poly.type
_entity_poly.pdbx_seq_one_letter_code
_entity_poly.pdbx_strand_id
1 'polypeptide(L)'
;MEGINDYVDFQTSNIADVEKEFHCAVDDYLIFCSEVGKEPEKEYKGTFNVRIKPELHKKLAFKALEDGDSLNKAVEKAIAVYLSDAEQMI
;
A
#
# COMPACT_ATOMS: atom_id res chain seq x y z
N MET A 1 -9.42 -1.15 0.98
CA MET A 1 -9.17 0.27 1.25
C MET A 1 -7.67 0.37 1.47
N GLU A 2 -6.94 0.83 0.46
CA GLU A 2 -5.48 0.78 0.45
C GLU A 2 -4.90 2.19 0.50
N GLY A 3 -4.01 2.42 1.46
CA GLY A 3 -3.24 3.66 1.56
C GLY A 3 -2.71 3.88 2.96
N ILE A 4 -3.60 3.97 3.95
CA ILE A 4 -3.27 4.21 5.35
C ILE A 4 -4.10 3.26 6.23
N ASN A 5 -3.52 2.70 7.29
CA ASN A 5 -4.28 1.95 8.29
C ASN A 5 -5.00 2.90 9.27
N ASP A 6 -4.58 4.16 9.36
CA ASP A 6 -5.29 5.17 10.13
C ASP A 6 -6.51 5.70 9.35
N TYR A 7 -7.61 5.91 10.05
CA TYR A 7 -8.89 6.34 9.48
C TYR A 7 -9.14 7.82 9.83
N VAL A 8 -9.21 8.67 8.80
CA VAL A 8 -9.57 10.09 8.92
C VAL A 8 -10.95 10.28 8.29
N ASP A 9 -11.91 10.77 9.06
CA ASP A 9 -13.29 11.00 8.64
C ASP A 9 -13.71 12.45 8.90
N PHE A 10 -14.65 12.96 8.11
CA PHE A 10 -15.18 14.31 8.24
C PHE A 10 -16.64 14.36 7.81
N GLN A 11 -17.40 15.27 8.41
CA GLN A 11 -18.83 15.40 8.14
C GLN A 11 -19.19 16.88 8.04
N THR A 12 -20.12 17.21 7.13
CA THR A 12 -20.69 18.55 7.04
C THR A 12 -22.15 18.48 6.62
N SER A 13 -22.96 19.42 7.13
CA SER A 13 -24.35 19.62 6.72
C SER A 13 -24.50 20.58 5.54
N ASN A 14 -23.40 21.17 5.06
CA ASN A 14 -23.38 22.14 3.97
C ASN A 14 -22.30 21.79 2.95
N ILE A 15 -22.70 21.66 1.69
CA ILE A 15 -21.79 21.30 0.60
C ILE A 15 -20.66 22.31 0.40
N ALA A 16 -20.89 23.59 0.71
CA ALA A 16 -19.88 24.63 0.59
C ALA A 16 -18.71 24.46 1.58
N ASP A 17 -18.90 23.68 2.65
CA ASP A 17 -17.94 23.49 3.73
C ASP A 17 -17.18 22.14 3.64
N VAL A 18 -17.50 21.30 2.64
CA VAL A 18 -16.92 19.94 2.49
C VAL A 18 -15.39 19.97 2.44
N GLU A 19 -14.81 20.86 1.63
CA GLU A 19 -13.35 20.97 1.48
C GLU A 19 -12.70 21.46 2.78
N LYS A 20 -13.33 22.42 3.46
CA LYS A 20 -12.85 22.95 4.74
C LYS A 20 -12.83 21.88 5.83
N GLU A 21 -13.93 21.15 6.01
CA GLU A 21 -14.02 20.10 7.04
C GLU A 21 -13.09 18.93 6.75
N PHE A 22 -12.83 18.62 5.47
CA PHE A 22 -11.79 17.67 5.08
C PHE A 22 -10.39 18.14 5.53
N HIS A 23 -10.02 19.39 5.24
CA HIS A 23 -8.73 19.94 5.66
C HIS A 23 -8.57 19.94 7.19
N CYS A 24 -9.62 20.32 7.93
CA CYS A 24 -9.59 20.28 9.40
C CYS A 24 -9.34 18.88 9.94
N ALA A 25 -10.02 17.85 9.42
CA ALA A 25 -9.81 16.47 9.86
C ALA A 25 -8.39 15.96 9.57
N VAL A 26 -7.80 16.36 8.45
CA VAL A 26 -6.40 16.04 8.11
C VAL A 26 -5.44 16.76 9.06
N ASP A 27 -5.65 18.04 9.33
CA ASP A 27 -4.81 18.82 10.25
C ASP A 27 -4.85 18.24 11.67
N ASP A 28 -6.04 17.88 12.16
CA ASP A 28 -6.22 17.26 13.48
C ASP A 28 -5.48 15.91 13.58
N TYR A 29 -5.52 15.10 12.52
CA TYR A 29 -4.77 13.85 12.44
C TYR A 29 -3.26 14.08 12.51
N LEU A 30 -2.73 15.07 11.79
CA LEU A 30 -1.30 15.39 11.81
C LEU A 30 -0.84 15.91 13.18
N ILE A 31 -1.68 16.72 13.85
CA ILE A 31 -1.43 17.18 15.23
C ILE A 31 -1.41 15.98 16.17
N PHE A 32 -2.41 15.10 16.11
CA PHE A 32 -2.47 13.89 16.92
C PHE A 32 -1.21 13.01 16.75
N CYS A 33 -0.80 12.76 15.50
CA CYS A 33 0.44 12.05 15.18
C CYS A 33 1.66 12.68 15.88
N SER A 34 1.79 14.01 15.81
CA SER A 34 2.85 14.76 16.48
C SER A 34 2.80 14.62 18.02
N GLU A 35 1.61 14.72 18.63
CA GLU A 35 1.43 14.63 20.08
C GLU A 35 1.78 13.24 20.64
N VAL A 36 1.44 12.18 19.92
CA VAL A 36 1.71 10.79 20.35
C VAL A 36 3.08 10.28 19.87
N GLY A 37 3.86 11.09 19.16
CA GLY A 37 5.16 10.72 18.61
C GLY A 37 5.07 9.64 17.52
N LYS A 38 3.93 9.55 16.81
CA LYS A 38 3.70 8.64 15.68
C LYS A 38 3.92 9.41 14.38
N GLU A 39 4.68 8.83 13.46
CA GLU A 39 4.74 9.34 12.09
C GLU A 39 3.42 9.01 11.37
N PRO A 40 2.78 10.00 10.70
CA PRO A 40 1.55 9.74 9.95
C PRO A 40 1.79 8.68 8.88
N GLU A 41 0.84 7.76 8.75
CA GLU A 41 0.95 6.69 7.77
C GLU A 41 1.02 7.26 6.34
N LYS A 42 1.91 6.66 5.55
CA LYS A 42 2.12 7.02 4.16
C LYS A 42 1.49 5.94 3.30
N GLU A 43 0.90 6.38 2.20
CA GLU A 43 0.44 5.47 1.16
C GLU A 43 1.53 4.48 0.75
N TYR A 44 1.13 3.21 0.62
CA TYR A 44 1.97 2.21 -0.01
C TYR A 44 2.14 2.57 -1.48
N LYS A 45 3.31 3.09 -1.84
CA LYS A 45 3.61 3.63 -3.18
C LYS A 45 3.61 2.60 -4.33
N GLY A 46 3.36 1.32 -4.04
CA GLY A 46 3.43 0.20 -4.99
C GLY A 46 4.83 -0.08 -5.60
N THR A 47 5.80 0.80 -5.39
CA THR A 47 7.17 0.66 -5.90
C THR A 47 8.00 -0.14 -4.90
N PHE A 48 8.46 -1.32 -5.33
CA PHE A 48 9.20 -2.25 -4.48
C PHE A 48 10.54 -2.62 -5.14
N ASN A 49 11.62 -1.98 -4.71
CA ASN A 49 12.97 -2.25 -5.21
C ASN A 49 13.63 -3.35 -4.38
N VAL A 50 13.81 -4.53 -4.97
CA VAL A 50 14.42 -5.68 -4.30
C VAL A 50 15.61 -6.24 -5.06
N ARG A 51 16.58 -6.76 -4.29
CA ARG A 51 17.69 -7.53 -4.82
C ARG A 51 17.43 -9.01 -4.58
N ILE A 52 17.35 -9.78 -5.66
CA ILE A 52 17.27 -11.24 -5.64
C ILE A 52 18.49 -11.85 -6.33
N LYS A 53 18.72 -13.15 -6.11
CA LYS A 53 19.84 -13.86 -6.76
C LYS A 53 19.70 -13.78 -8.30
N PRO A 54 20.79 -13.55 -9.06
CA PRO A 54 20.72 -13.43 -10.52
C PRO A 54 20.08 -14.65 -11.21
N GLU A 55 20.33 -15.86 -10.69
CA GLU A 55 19.74 -17.09 -11.22
C GLU A 55 18.21 -17.14 -11.03
N LEU A 56 17.72 -16.65 -9.89
CA LEU A 56 16.29 -16.59 -9.60
C LEU A 56 15.61 -15.54 -10.50
N HIS A 57 16.23 -14.36 -10.64
CA HIS A 57 15.79 -13.34 -11.58
C HIS A 57 15.68 -13.88 -13.00
N LYS A 58 16.71 -14.60 -13.47
CA LYS A 58 16.73 -15.22 -14.80
C LYS A 58 15.55 -16.19 -14.97
N LYS A 59 15.34 -17.11 -14.03
CA LYS A 59 14.23 -18.08 -14.08
C LYS A 59 12.87 -17.38 -14.10
N LEU A 60 12.69 -16.36 -13.26
CA LEU A 60 11.44 -15.59 -13.21
C LEU A 60 11.17 -14.84 -14.52
N ALA A 61 12.19 -14.23 -15.12
CA ALA A 61 12.06 -13.54 -16.40
C ALA A 61 11.65 -14.47 -17.55
N PHE A 62 12.22 -15.68 -17.63
CA PHE A 62 11.79 -16.67 -18.62
C PHE A 62 10.35 -17.12 -18.38
N LYS A 63 10.00 -17.43 -17.14
CA LYS A 63 8.64 -17.87 -16.82
C LYS A 63 7.60 -16.80 -17.11
N ALA A 64 7.89 -15.54 -16.75
CA ALA A 64 7.02 -14.41 -17.08
C ALA A 64 6.81 -14.27 -18.59
N LEU A 65 7.88 -14.43 -19.39
CA LEU A 65 7.79 -14.40 -20.84
C LEU A 65 6.93 -15.54 -21.40
N GLU A 66 7.10 -16.77 -20.91
CA GLU A 66 6.27 -17.92 -21.30
C GLU A 66 4.79 -17.70 -21.00
N ASP A 67 4.49 -17.05 -19.88
CA ASP A 67 3.12 -16.77 -19.43
C ASP A 67 2.52 -15.48 -20.05
N GLY A 68 3.30 -14.75 -20.86
CA GLY A 68 2.87 -13.46 -21.43
C GLY A 68 2.76 -12.33 -20.41
N ASP A 69 3.40 -12.47 -19.25
CA ASP A 69 3.41 -11.51 -18.15
C ASP A 69 4.62 -10.57 -18.20
N SER A 70 4.50 -9.43 -17.51
CA SER A 70 5.67 -8.63 -17.14
C SER A 70 6.39 -9.24 -15.93
N LEU A 71 7.69 -8.93 -15.78
CA LEU A 71 8.45 -9.38 -14.61
C LEU A 71 7.80 -8.91 -13.30
N ASN A 72 7.32 -7.67 -13.26
CA ASN A 72 6.63 -7.12 -12.08
C ASN A 72 5.34 -7.89 -11.77
N LYS A 73 4.58 -8.29 -12.80
CA LYS A 73 3.35 -9.07 -12.59
C LYS A 73 3.66 -10.47 -12.06
N ALA A 74 4.75 -11.09 -12.53
CA ALA A 74 5.20 -12.37 -11.99
C ALA A 74 5.65 -12.26 -10.52
N VAL A 75 6.32 -11.18 -10.14
CA VAL A 75 6.66 -10.88 -8.74
C VAL A 75 5.40 -10.71 -7.88
N GLU A 76 4.43 -9.93 -8.35
CA GLU A 76 3.15 -9.73 -7.66
C GLU A 76 2.40 -11.05 -7.42
N LYS A 77 2.33 -11.92 -8.44
CA LYS A 77 1.74 -13.27 -8.32
C LYS A 77 2.46 -14.11 -7.26
N ALA A 78 3.79 -14.11 -7.27
CA ALA A 78 4.57 -14.87 -6.30
C ALA A 78 4.36 -14.38 -4.85
N ILE A 79 4.26 -13.05 -4.67
CA ILE A 79 3.93 -12.45 -3.36
C ILE A 79 2.53 -12.84 -2.92
N ALA A 80 1.53 -12.81 -3.81
CA ALA A 80 0.16 -13.21 -3.50
C ALA A 80 0.09 -14.67 -3.04
N VAL A 81 0.75 -15.60 -3.75
CA VAL A 81 0.82 -17.01 -3.35
C VAL A 81 1.46 -17.16 -1.98
N TYR A 82 2.59 -16.49 -1.73
CA TYR A 82 3.27 -16.54 -0.43
C TYR A 82 2.38 -16.07 0.73
N LEU A 83 1.51 -15.09 0.51
CA LEU A 83 0.56 -14.59 1.52
C LEU A 83 -0.65 -15.52 1.69
N SER A 84 -1.19 -16.07 0.60
CA SER A 84 -2.30 -17.03 0.67
C SER A 84 -1.94 -18.31 1.43
N ASP A 85 -0.69 -18.77 1.31
CA ASP A 85 -0.20 -19.92 2.08
C ASP A 85 -0.07 -19.58 3.58
N ALA A 86 0.20 -18.32 3.93
CA ALA A 86 0.33 -17.85 5.31
C ALA A 86 -1.03 -17.65 6.00
N GLU A 87 -2.07 -17.23 5.27
CA GLU A 87 -3.43 -17.04 5.78
C GLU A 87 -4.11 -18.37 6.15
N GLN A 88 -3.66 -19.51 5.60
CA GLN A 88 -4.17 -20.84 5.97
C GLN A 88 -3.60 -21.39 7.29
N MET A 89 -2.64 -20.70 7.91
CA MET A 89 -2.00 -21.12 9.17
C MET A 89 -2.45 -20.31 10.40
N ILE A 90 -3.42 -19.41 10.25
CA ILE A 90 -4.02 -18.62 11.35
C ILE A 90 -5.46 -19.07 11.58
#